data_AF-A0A956WX66-F1
#
_entry.id   AF-A0A956WX66-F1
#
_cell.length_a   1.000
_cell.length_b   1.000
_cell.length_c   1.000
_cell.angle_alpha   90.00
_cell.angle_beta   90.00
_cell.angle_gamma   90.00
#
_symmetry.space_group_name_H-M   'P 1'
#
loop_
_entity.id
_entity.type
_entity.pdbx_description
1 polymer ?
#
loop_
_entity_poly.entity_id
_entity_poly.type
_entity_poly.pdbx_seq_one_letter_code
_entity_poly.pdbx_strand_id
1 'polypeptide(L)'
;MDDAELTGDLDGDGIDDAVVFLAEGTGGSGVFIYIAAQLNSKGQPVDVGAVRIEDRIGVKSAVVEDGQIMLEIITQGLGDAACCSTHKASKTYALQDGQLAETTPAGGKMVQVSAADLDGTNWSLLELADGQSASVSADATLNFAEGQVSGSGGCNSFTGSFSLGDNNPLVMAVGPLAATERACPDPVGSQESVYFVALNNVAHWGYEFGKLALYYGDGENSENRLLFAPQSSLSGAGS
;
A
#
# COMPACT_ATOMS: atom_id res chain seq x y z
N MET A 1 9.03 -11.43 -0.11
CA MET A 1 9.42 -10.71 1.13
C MET A 1 10.16 -9.49 0.64
N ASP A 2 9.49 -8.41 0.22
CA ASP A 2 10.23 -7.36 -0.52
C ASP A 2 9.73 -5.91 -0.35
N ASP A 3 8.91 -5.59 0.67
CA ASP A 3 8.57 -4.17 0.94
C ASP A 3 8.62 -3.76 2.41
N ALA A 4 8.97 -4.68 3.32
CA ALA A 4 9.20 -4.35 4.74
C ALA A 4 10.61 -3.84 5.00
N GLU A 5 11.44 -3.67 3.96
CA GLU A 5 12.84 -3.25 4.05
C GLU A 5 13.04 -2.05 3.11
N LEU A 6 13.65 -0.98 3.61
CA LEU A 6 14.10 0.19 2.84
C LEU A 6 15.62 0.28 2.92
N THR A 7 16.22 0.89 1.92
CA THR A 7 17.65 1.20 1.91
C THR A 7 17.89 2.66 1.58
N GLY A 8 18.92 3.24 2.17
CA GLY A 8 19.42 4.58 1.85
C GLY A 8 20.37 5.08 2.92
N ASP A 9 21.10 6.14 2.59
CA ASP A 9 22.12 6.73 3.48
C ASP A 9 21.47 7.56 4.60
N LEU A 10 21.50 7.05 5.84
CA LEU A 10 20.94 7.69 7.04
C LEU A 10 21.97 8.53 7.80
N ASP A 11 23.24 8.14 7.79
CA ASP A 11 24.30 8.81 8.55
C ASP A 11 25.18 9.76 7.71
N GLY A 12 24.97 9.76 6.39
CA GLY A 12 25.64 10.64 5.43
C GLY A 12 27.04 10.17 5.05
N ASP A 13 27.40 8.90 5.28
CA ASP A 13 28.71 8.35 4.96
C ASP A 13 28.86 7.90 3.49
N GLY A 14 27.76 7.97 2.72
CA GLY A 14 27.68 7.59 1.32
C GLY A 14 27.49 6.10 1.06
N ILE A 15 27.19 5.31 2.10
CA ILE A 15 26.87 3.89 2.02
C ILE A 15 25.40 3.71 2.40
N ASP A 16 24.67 2.88 1.65
CA ASP A 16 23.27 2.59 1.98
C ASP A 16 23.17 1.81 3.31
N ASP A 17 22.33 2.32 4.19
CA ASP A 17 21.89 1.70 5.43
C ASP A 17 20.61 0.89 5.20
N ALA A 18 20.28 0.03 6.16
CA ALA A 18 19.06 -0.77 6.12
C ALA A 18 18.05 -0.28 7.14
N VAL A 19 16.79 -0.19 6.71
CA VAL A 19 15.65 0.12 7.57
C VAL A 19 14.63 -0.99 7.41
N VAL A 20 14.12 -1.52 8.51
CA VAL A 20 13.15 -2.61 8.50
C VAL A 20 11.92 -2.27 9.33
N PHE A 21 10.76 -2.71 8.84
CA PHE A 21 9.51 -2.63 9.58
C PHE A 21 9.31 -3.91 10.37
N LEU A 22 9.08 -3.76 11.67
CA LEU A 22 8.84 -4.87 12.59
C LEU A 22 7.40 -4.81 13.07
N ALA A 23 6.72 -5.95 13.10
CA ALA A 23 5.40 -6.10 13.69
C ALA A 23 5.50 -6.92 14.97
N GLU A 24 4.99 -6.38 16.07
CA GLU A 24 4.96 -7.06 17.38
C GLU A 24 3.51 -7.34 17.79
N GLY A 25 3.19 -8.62 18.00
CA GLY A 25 1.92 -9.05 18.57
C GLY A 25 2.06 -9.36 20.06
N THR A 26 1.32 -8.66 20.92
CA THR A 26 1.43 -8.82 22.39
C THR A 26 0.48 -9.87 22.97
N GLY A 27 -0.10 -10.74 22.12
CA GLY A 27 -1.05 -11.79 22.55
C GLY A 27 -2.50 -11.32 22.74
N GLY A 28 -2.83 -10.09 22.34
CA GLY A 28 -4.19 -9.55 22.19
C GLY A 28 -4.52 -9.21 20.72
N SER A 29 -5.41 -8.23 20.48
CA SER A 29 -5.77 -7.76 19.12
C SER A 29 -4.86 -6.66 18.56
N GLY A 30 -3.88 -6.19 19.35
CA GLY A 30 -2.98 -5.11 18.96
C GLY A 30 -1.76 -5.65 18.22
N VAL A 31 -1.45 -5.07 17.06
CA VAL A 31 -0.23 -5.32 16.29
C VAL A 31 0.49 -3.99 16.18
N PHE A 32 1.58 -3.85 16.92
CA PHE A 32 2.36 -2.62 16.94
C PHE A 32 3.41 -2.68 15.84
N ILE A 33 3.46 -1.62 15.04
CA ILE A 33 4.45 -1.49 13.98
C ILE A 33 5.59 -0.60 14.49
N TYR A 34 6.82 -1.08 14.29
CA TYR A 34 8.05 -0.36 14.59
C TYR A 34 8.86 -0.19 13.31
N ILE A 35 9.72 0.82 13.32
CA ILE A 35 10.80 0.98 12.36
C ILE A 35 12.12 0.81 13.09
N ALA A 36 12.98 -0.06 12.58
CA ALA A 36 14.32 -0.27 13.10
C ALA A 36 15.34 0.06 12.01
N ALA A 37 16.47 0.64 12.39
CA ALA A 37 17.53 1.00 11.44
C ALA A 37 18.86 0.35 11.84
N GLN A 38 19.62 -0.07 10.83
CA GLN A 38 20.97 -0.59 10.96
C GLN A 38 21.89 0.19 10.02
N LEU A 39 22.91 0.83 10.60
CA LEU A 39 23.92 1.53 9.82
C LEU A 39 24.91 0.55 9.22
N ASN A 40 25.35 0.80 8.00
CA ASN A 40 26.30 0.00 7.27
C ASN A 40 27.72 0.54 7.47
N SER A 41 28.34 0.18 8.59
CA SER A 41 29.73 0.56 8.86
C SER A 41 30.71 -0.32 8.08
N LYS A 42 30.89 0.00 6.79
CA LYS A 42 31.81 -0.70 5.86
C LYS A 42 31.53 -2.21 5.76
N GLY A 43 30.26 -2.57 5.63
CA GLY A 43 29.78 -3.95 5.55
C GLY A 43 29.54 -4.61 6.91
N GLN A 44 29.66 -3.88 8.02
CA GLN A 44 29.25 -4.33 9.35
C GLN A 44 27.98 -3.61 9.79
N PRO A 45 26.86 -4.31 10.02
CA PRO A 45 25.63 -3.69 10.49
C PRO A 45 25.78 -3.21 11.94
N VAL A 46 25.37 -1.97 12.21
CA VAL A 46 25.33 -1.36 13.54
C VAL A 46 23.89 -0.98 13.85
N ASP A 47 23.29 -1.64 14.83
CA ASP A 47 21.93 -1.32 15.29
C ASP A 47 21.90 0.06 15.96
N VAL A 48 21.02 0.93 15.47
CA VAL A 48 20.78 2.28 16.00
C VAL A 48 19.41 2.42 16.65
N GLY A 49 18.72 1.30 16.84
CA GLY A 49 17.51 1.20 17.63
C GLY A 49 16.24 1.09 16.78
N ALA A 50 15.12 0.91 17.50
CA ALA A 50 13.79 0.79 16.94
C ALA A 50 12.85 1.81 17.57
N VAL A 51 12.04 2.45 16.73
CA VAL A 51 11.03 3.44 17.14
C VAL A 51 9.66 2.89 16.79
N ARG A 52 8.72 2.94 17.75
CA ARG A 52 7.34 2.58 17.50
C ARG A 52 6.69 3.61 16.58
N ILE A 53 6.06 3.16 15.50
CA ILE A 53 5.26 4.02 14.63
C ILE A 53 3.88 4.20 15.25
N GLU A 54 2.97 3.22 15.13
CA GLU A 54 1.63 3.20 15.72
C GLU A 54 1.06 1.75 15.72
N ASP A 55 -0.21 1.57 16.13
CA ASP A 55 -0.99 0.33 15.94
C ASP A 55 -1.60 0.29 14.53
N ARG A 56 -1.45 -0.84 13.81
CA ARG A 56 -2.13 -1.15 12.52
C ARG A 56 -2.21 0.02 11.54
N ILE A 57 -1.07 0.40 10.98
CA ILE A 57 -0.96 1.43 9.95
C ILE A 57 -1.05 0.83 8.54
N GLY A 58 -1.61 1.58 7.59
CA GLY A 58 -1.35 1.36 6.17
C GLY A 58 -0.14 2.19 5.74
N VAL A 59 0.82 1.63 5.01
CA VAL A 59 2.01 2.38 4.56
C VAL A 59 1.81 2.78 3.11
N LYS A 60 1.50 4.06 2.88
CA LYS A 60 1.30 4.61 1.54
C LYS A 60 2.61 4.88 0.83
N SER A 61 3.62 5.37 1.54
CA SER A 61 4.97 5.48 1.01
C SER A 61 5.97 5.42 2.15
N ALA A 62 7.17 4.96 1.84
CA ALA A 62 8.29 4.91 2.76
C ALA A 62 9.58 5.10 1.96
N VAL A 63 10.38 6.09 2.33
CA VAL A 63 11.62 6.42 1.62
C VAL A 63 12.69 6.84 2.60
N VAL A 64 13.95 6.53 2.28
CA VAL A 64 15.13 7.08 2.95
C VAL A 64 15.76 8.09 2.00
N GLU A 65 15.76 9.37 2.38
CA GLU A 65 16.29 10.47 1.58
C GLU A 65 16.81 11.57 2.51
N ASP A 66 17.92 12.21 2.14
CA ASP A 66 18.55 13.29 2.90
C ASP A 66 18.81 12.98 4.39
N GLY A 67 19.23 11.74 4.68
CA GLY A 67 19.51 11.29 6.05
C GLY A 67 18.26 11.07 6.91
N GLN A 68 17.08 11.00 6.29
CA GLN A 68 15.81 10.86 6.97
C GLN A 68 14.98 9.74 6.39
N ILE A 69 14.22 9.07 7.26
CA ILE A 69 13.15 8.16 6.87
C ILE A 69 11.85 8.96 6.83
N MET A 70 11.25 9.08 5.65
CA MET A 70 9.97 9.75 5.44
C MET A 70 8.88 8.72 5.14
N LEU A 71 7.82 8.72 5.94
CA LEU A 71 6.66 7.85 5.75
C LEU A 71 5.39 8.67 5.47
N GLU A 72 4.60 8.27 4.48
CA GLU A 72 3.17 8.58 4.43
C GLU A 72 2.39 7.35 4.88
N ILE A 73 1.59 7.50 5.94
CA ILE A 73 0.85 6.39 6.55
C ILE A 73 -0.63 6.70 6.63
N ILE A 74 -1.46 5.67 6.58
CA ILE A 74 -2.85 5.68 7.04
C ILE A 74 -2.85 5.26 8.51
N THR A 75 -3.36 6.13 9.37
CA THR A 75 -3.35 5.98 10.82
C THR A 75 -4.64 6.50 11.44
N GLN A 76 -4.81 6.27 12.74
CA GLN A 76 -5.97 6.72 13.49
C GLN A 76 -5.90 8.24 13.67
N GLY A 77 -6.93 8.94 13.20
CA GLY A 77 -7.13 10.37 13.44
C GLY A 77 -8.22 10.67 14.45
N LEU A 78 -8.42 11.95 14.72
CA LEU A 78 -9.48 12.41 15.61
C LEU A 78 -10.85 12.06 15.02
N GLY A 79 -11.67 11.32 15.78
CA GLY A 79 -13.00 10.88 15.35
C GLY A 79 -13.05 9.45 14.80
N ASP A 80 -11.90 8.84 14.55
CA ASP A 80 -11.82 7.43 14.14
C ASP A 80 -12.10 6.51 15.33
N ALA A 81 -12.91 5.47 15.10
CA ALA A 81 -12.97 4.33 16.01
C ALA A 81 -11.60 3.64 16.08
N ALA A 82 -11.24 3.06 17.22
CA ALA A 82 -9.94 2.40 17.42
C ALA A 82 -9.69 1.19 16.48
N CYS A 83 -10.69 0.76 15.71
CA CYS A 83 -10.59 -0.29 14.70
C CYS A 83 -10.54 0.23 13.26
N CYS A 84 -10.78 1.52 13.00
CA CYS A 84 -10.97 2.06 11.65
C CYS A 84 -10.17 3.34 11.46
N SER A 85 -8.85 3.21 11.27
CA SER A 85 -7.94 4.31 10.91
C SER A 85 -8.30 4.89 9.54
N THR A 86 -8.56 6.19 9.42
CA THR A 86 -8.99 6.80 8.14
C THR A 86 -8.19 8.04 7.74
N HIS A 87 -7.10 8.35 8.44
CA HIS A 87 -6.33 9.57 8.24
C HIS A 87 -4.94 9.30 7.68
N LYS A 88 -4.56 10.08 6.66
CA LYS A 88 -3.16 10.18 6.22
C LYS A 88 -2.38 11.07 7.18
N ALA A 89 -1.18 10.63 7.54
CA ALA A 89 -0.21 11.40 8.29
C ALA A 89 1.18 11.20 7.69
N SER A 90 2.01 12.24 7.79
CA SER A 90 3.45 12.14 7.50
C SER A 90 4.21 11.94 8.80
N LYS A 91 5.13 10.98 8.80
CA LYS A 91 6.07 10.73 9.91
C LYS A 91 7.49 10.85 9.38
N THR A 92 8.37 11.50 10.13
CA THR A 92 9.80 11.56 9.84
C THR A 92 10.61 10.99 10.98
N TYR A 93 11.67 10.26 10.64
CA TYR A 93 12.63 9.71 11.58
C TYR A 93 14.04 10.01 11.10
N ALA A 94 14.96 10.24 12.03
CA ALA A 94 16.37 10.50 11.72
C ALA A 94 17.24 10.09 12.91
N LEU A 95 18.55 10.04 12.70
CA LEU A 95 19.49 9.86 13.80
C LEU A 95 19.56 11.12 14.67
N GLN A 96 19.32 10.96 15.97
CA GLN A 96 19.60 11.93 17.00
C GLN A 96 20.58 11.32 17.99
N ASP A 97 21.73 11.98 18.20
CA ASP A 97 22.79 11.48 19.08
C ASP A 97 23.21 10.02 18.79
N GLY A 98 23.20 9.63 17.51
CA GLY A 98 23.56 8.28 17.04
C GLY A 98 22.50 7.21 17.28
N GLN A 99 21.26 7.59 17.59
CA GLN A 99 20.12 6.68 17.75
C GLN A 99 18.95 7.12 16.87
N LEU A 100 18.18 6.17 16.37
CA LEU A 100 16.97 6.46 15.60
C LEU A 100 15.91 7.10 16.51
N ALA A 101 15.36 8.24 16.07
CA ALA A 101 14.31 8.95 16.78
C ALA A 101 13.25 9.50 15.81
N GLU A 102 12.01 9.62 16.29
CA GLU A 102 10.97 10.35 15.56
C GLU A 102 11.30 11.86 15.57
N THR A 103 11.35 12.45 14.39
CA THR A 103 11.64 13.87 14.15
C THR A 103 10.47 14.61 13.50
N THR A 104 9.31 13.97 13.42
CA THR A 104 8.07 14.58 12.91
C THR A 104 7.81 15.93 13.61
N PRO A 105 7.66 17.04 12.85
CA PRO A 105 7.34 18.32 13.44
C PRO A 105 6.04 18.25 14.27
N ALA A 106 6.08 18.85 15.47
CA ALA A 106 4.90 18.93 16.32
C ALA A 106 3.75 19.65 15.59
N GLY A 107 2.56 19.06 15.63
CA GLY A 107 1.39 19.60 14.92
C GLY A 107 1.28 19.18 13.45
N GLY A 108 1.97 18.11 13.04
CA GLY A 108 1.82 17.50 11.71
C GLY A 108 0.34 17.32 11.33
N LYS A 109 -0.02 17.78 10.13
CA LYS A 109 -1.41 17.79 9.67
C LYS A 109 -1.85 16.38 9.30
N MET A 110 -2.88 15.89 9.97
CA MET A 110 -3.63 14.71 9.55
C MET A 110 -4.74 15.11 8.59
N VAL A 111 -4.91 14.34 7.51
CA VAL A 111 -5.95 14.58 6.49
C VAL A 111 -6.67 13.27 6.24
N GLN A 112 -8.00 13.29 6.34
CA GLN A 112 -8.79 12.10 6.05
C GLN A 112 -8.56 11.61 4.61
N VAL A 113 -8.49 10.30 4.42
CA VAL A 113 -8.46 9.66 3.11
C VAL A 113 -9.74 10.00 2.35
N SER A 114 -9.64 10.15 1.04
CA SER A 114 -10.78 10.44 0.18
C SER A 114 -10.61 9.85 -1.22
N ALA A 115 -11.64 9.94 -2.06
CA ALA A 115 -11.55 9.50 -3.46
C ALA A 115 -10.43 10.23 -4.24
N ALA A 116 -10.05 11.44 -3.83
CA ALA A 116 -8.94 12.19 -4.44
C ALA A 116 -7.56 11.52 -4.24
N ASP A 117 -7.43 10.57 -3.31
CA ASP A 117 -6.22 9.76 -3.13
C ASP A 117 -6.06 8.67 -4.19
N LEU A 118 -7.18 8.27 -4.80
CA LEU A 118 -7.21 7.27 -5.86
C LEU A 118 -7.33 7.91 -7.25
N ASP A 119 -7.94 9.09 -7.35
CA ASP A 119 -8.20 9.75 -8.62
C ASP A 119 -6.91 9.97 -9.45
N GLY A 120 -6.93 9.52 -10.70
CA GLY A 120 -5.79 9.58 -11.63
C GLY A 120 -4.70 8.53 -11.41
N THR A 121 -4.89 7.57 -10.50
CA THR A 121 -3.89 6.52 -10.21
C THR A 121 -4.04 5.30 -11.12
N ASN A 122 -2.92 4.64 -11.43
CA ASN A 122 -2.85 3.48 -12.33
C ASN A 122 -1.99 2.39 -11.68
N TRP A 123 -2.47 1.15 -11.73
CA TRP A 123 -1.93 0.04 -10.95
C TRP A 123 -1.83 -1.23 -11.78
N SER A 124 -0.74 -1.99 -11.59
CA SER A 124 -0.54 -3.32 -12.16
C SER A 124 -0.77 -4.38 -11.10
N LEU A 125 -1.58 -5.39 -11.42
CA LEU A 125 -1.91 -6.48 -10.49
C LEU A 125 -0.66 -7.34 -10.22
N LEU A 126 -0.39 -7.58 -8.94
CA LEU A 126 0.70 -8.44 -8.46
C LEU A 126 0.18 -9.77 -7.90
N GLU A 127 -0.92 -9.74 -7.16
CA GLU A 127 -1.50 -10.92 -6.49
C GLU A 127 -3.01 -10.93 -6.66
N LEU A 128 -3.56 -12.11 -6.97
CA LEU A 128 -5.02 -12.33 -7.03
C LEU A 128 -5.62 -12.79 -5.70
N ALA A 129 -4.79 -13.40 -4.86
CA ALA A 129 -5.10 -13.84 -3.52
C ALA A 129 -3.76 -13.99 -2.77
N ASP A 130 -3.82 -14.05 -1.44
CA ASP A 130 -2.61 -14.10 -0.60
C ASP A 130 -1.64 -15.21 -1.02
N GLY A 131 -0.40 -14.81 -1.32
CA GLY A 131 0.67 -15.72 -1.72
C GLY A 131 0.53 -16.32 -3.12
N GLN A 132 -0.42 -15.85 -3.93
CA GLN A 132 -0.63 -16.30 -5.32
C GLN A 132 -0.07 -15.30 -6.36
N SER A 133 1.21 -14.96 -6.25
CA SER A 133 1.89 -14.00 -7.15
C SER A 133 2.40 -14.63 -8.46
N ALA A 134 2.66 -15.95 -8.49
CA ALA A 134 3.33 -16.62 -9.62
C ALA A 134 2.44 -16.87 -10.86
N SER A 135 1.15 -16.54 -10.82
CA SER A 135 0.16 -16.89 -11.85
C SER A 135 -0.60 -15.69 -12.41
N VAL A 136 -0.13 -14.47 -12.16
CA VAL A 136 -0.80 -13.24 -12.58
C VAL A 136 -0.20 -12.71 -13.88
N SER A 137 -1.04 -12.52 -14.89
CA SER A 137 -0.69 -11.82 -16.13
C SER A 137 -0.24 -10.39 -15.82
N ALA A 138 0.93 -10.01 -16.34
CA ALA A 138 1.47 -8.65 -16.22
C ALA A 138 0.60 -7.58 -16.90
N ASP A 139 -0.35 -7.99 -17.75
CA ASP A 139 -1.26 -7.10 -18.47
C ASP A 139 -2.55 -6.80 -17.67
N ALA A 140 -2.71 -7.39 -16.49
CA ALA A 140 -3.85 -7.11 -15.60
C ALA A 140 -3.62 -5.80 -14.84
N THR A 141 -4.56 -4.86 -14.96
CA THR A 141 -4.41 -3.48 -14.50
C THR A 141 -5.68 -2.93 -13.89
N LEU A 142 -5.52 -1.91 -13.03
CA LEU A 142 -6.61 -1.16 -12.40
C LEU A 142 -6.28 0.33 -12.39
N ASN A 143 -7.18 1.15 -12.90
CA ASN A 143 -7.05 2.59 -12.97
C ASN A 143 -8.27 3.24 -12.33
N PHE A 144 -8.04 4.31 -11.56
CA PHE A 144 -9.09 5.10 -10.93
C PHE A 144 -9.12 6.49 -11.56
N ALA A 145 -10.28 6.92 -12.03
CA ALA A 145 -10.47 8.28 -12.54
C ALA A 145 -11.94 8.68 -12.47
N GLU A 146 -12.22 9.88 -11.96
CA GLU A 146 -13.55 10.51 -11.98
C GLU A 146 -14.68 9.62 -11.41
N GLY A 147 -14.40 8.92 -10.30
CA GLY A 147 -15.36 8.00 -9.67
C GLY A 147 -15.58 6.68 -10.41
N GLN A 148 -14.74 6.39 -11.41
CA GLN A 148 -14.75 5.14 -12.16
C GLN A 148 -13.48 4.32 -11.95
N VAL A 149 -13.63 3.01 -12.04
CA VAL A 149 -12.54 2.07 -12.24
C VAL A 149 -12.51 1.61 -13.69
N SER A 150 -11.32 1.44 -14.23
CA SER A 150 -11.12 0.86 -15.56
C SER A 150 -9.83 0.04 -15.59
N GLY A 151 -9.65 -0.79 -16.60
CA GLY A 151 -8.41 -1.54 -16.74
C GLY A 151 -8.54 -2.71 -17.70
N SER A 152 -7.62 -3.66 -17.54
CA SER A 152 -7.53 -4.90 -18.29
C SER A 152 -7.51 -6.08 -17.33
N GLY A 153 -8.24 -7.15 -17.63
CA GLY A 153 -8.12 -8.45 -16.95
C GLY A 153 -6.98 -9.31 -17.49
N GLY A 154 -6.19 -8.79 -18.43
CA GLY A 154 -5.16 -9.49 -19.19
C GLY A 154 -5.62 -9.90 -20.59
N CYS A 155 -6.93 -9.99 -20.84
CA CYS A 155 -7.48 -10.30 -22.16
C CYS A 155 -8.61 -9.33 -22.56
N ASN A 156 -9.57 -9.09 -21.67
CA ASN A 156 -10.66 -8.15 -21.83
C ASN A 156 -10.42 -6.87 -21.04
N SER A 157 -10.80 -5.75 -21.62
CA SER A 157 -10.84 -4.48 -20.90
C SER A 157 -12.16 -4.36 -20.14
N PHE A 158 -12.13 -3.69 -18.99
CA PHE A 158 -13.31 -3.45 -18.17
C PHE A 158 -13.44 -1.99 -17.74
N THR A 159 -14.66 -1.61 -17.38
CA THR A 159 -15.02 -0.34 -16.75
C THR A 159 -16.11 -0.56 -15.71
N GLY A 160 -16.13 0.25 -14.65
CA GLY A 160 -17.18 0.27 -13.64
C GLY A 160 -17.13 1.54 -12.80
N SER A 161 -18.12 1.77 -11.96
CA SER A 161 -18.08 2.84 -10.96
C SER A 161 -17.42 2.34 -9.67
N PHE A 162 -16.88 3.24 -8.86
CA PHE A 162 -16.58 2.93 -7.46
C PHE A 162 -17.11 4.02 -6.53
N SER A 163 -17.32 3.66 -5.27
CA SER A 163 -17.71 4.59 -4.21
C SER A 163 -16.99 4.25 -2.92
N LEU A 164 -16.70 5.28 -2.12
CA LEU A 164 -16.16 5.11 -0.77
C LEU A 164 -17.29 5.29 0.26
N GLY A 165 -17.15 4.67 1.43
CA GLY A 165 -18.12 4.81 2.52
C GLY A 165 -18.13 6.21 3.14
N ASP A 166 -19.33 6.76 3.38
CA ASP A 166 -19.50 8.11 3.94
C ASP A 166 -18.87 8.27 5.34
N ASN A 167 -18.95 7.22 6.16
CA ASN A 167 -18.42 7.23 7.53
C ASN A 167 -16.98 6.70 7.62
N ASN A 168 -16.59 5.84 6.68
CA ASN A 168 -15.27 5.24 6.62
C ASN A 168 -14.82 5.17 5.16
N PRO A 169 -13.93 6.08 4.72
CA PRO A 169 -13.48 6.14 3.34
C PRO A 169 -12.58 4.96 2.95
N LEU A 170 -12.14 4.11 3.88
CA LEU A 170 -11.47 2.83 3.55
C LEU A 170 -12.44 1.71 3.20
N VAL A 171 -13.75 1.90 3.41
CA VAL A 171 -14.77 1.03 2.81
C VAL A 171 -14.93 1.43 1.36
N MET A 172 -14.77 0.47 0.45
CA MET A 172 -14.94 0.68 -0.98
C MET A 172 -15.97 -0.31 -1.52
N ALA A 173 -16.81 0.15 -2.44
CA ALA A 173 -17.63 -0.70 -3.27
C ALA A 173 -17.33 -0.41 -4.74
N VAL A 174 -17.12 -1.47 -5.51
CA VAL A 174 -17.03 -1.41 -6.98
C VAL A 174 -18.37 -1.87 -7.54
N GLY A 175 -18.95 -1.06 -8.42
CA GLY A 175 -20.20 -1.38 -9.10
C GLY A 175 -19.99 -2.45 -10.18
N PRO A 176 -21.08 -2.95 -10.79
CA PRO A 176 -21.01 -3.97 -11.82
C PRO A 176 -20.04 -3.58 -12.95
N LEU A 177 -19.10 -4.47 -13.25
CA LEU A 177 -18.15 -4.27 -14.33
C LEU A 177 -18.81 -4.54 -15.70
N ALA A 178 -18.63 -3.60 -16.62
CA ALA A 178 -18.82 -3.84 -18.05
C ALA A 178 -17.48 -4.22 -18.66
N ALA A 179 -17.42 -5.36 -19.35
CA ALA A 179 -16.20 -5.87 -19.97
C ALA A 179 -16.41 -6.17 -21.46
N THR A 180 -15.34 -6.14 -22.24
CA THR A 180 -15.36 -6.71 -23.59
C THR A 180 -15.47 -8.23 -23.52
N GLU A 181 -15.97 -8.89 -24.58
CA GLU A 181 -16.16 -10.34 -24.61
C GLU A 181 -15.32 -10.99 -25.74
N ARG A 182 -14.00 -10.93 -25.62
CA ARG A 182 -13.08 -11.67 -26.49
C ARG A 182 -12.85 -13.07 -25.93
N ALA A 183 -12.64 -14.04 -26.81
CA ALA A 183 -12.27 -15.39 -26.41
C ALA A 183 -10.84 -15.42 -25.86
N CYS A 184 -10.70 -15.80 -24.59
CA CYS A 184 -9.43 -15.82 -23.87
C CYS A 184 -9.01 -17.26 -23.58
N PRO A 185 -7.83 -17.71 -24.04
CA PRO A 185 -7.31 -19.01 -23.66
C PRO A 185 -6.89 -19.00 -22.19
N ASP A 186 -6.92 -20.19 -21.56
CA ASP A 186 -6.35 -20.38 -20.24
C ASP A 186 -4.80 -20.36 -20.29
N PRO A 187 -4.13 -19.88 -19.22
CA PRO A 187 -4.72 -19.53 -17.91
C PRO A 187 -5.34 -18.13 -17.81
N VAL A 188 -5.20 -17.28 -18.83
CA VAL A 188 -5.62 -15.86 -18.77
C VAL A 188 -7.14 -15.70 -18.62
N GLY A 189 -7.94 -16.51 -19.31
CA GLY A 189 -9.40 -16.46 -19.18
C GLY A 189 -9.90 -16.81 -17.77
N SER A 190 -9.36 -17.88 -17.18
CA SER A 190 -9.64 -18.26 -15.79
C SER A 190 -9.20 -17.17 -14.80
N GLN A 191 -8.01 -16.60 -15.01
CA GLN A 191 -7.48 -15.51 -14.19
C GLN A 191 -8.41 -14.29 -14.20
N GLU A 192 -8.78 -13.84 -15.40
CA GLU A 192 -9.65 -12.68 -15.61
C GLU A 192 -11.00 -12.85 -14.90
N SER A 193 -11.58 -14.05 -14.98
CA SER A 193 -12.85 -14.36 -14.32
C SER A 193 -12.75 -14.20 -12.80
N VAL A 194 -11.68 -14.72 -12.20
CA VAL A 194 -11.40 -14.57 -10.76
C VAL A 194 -11.19 -13.09 -10.40
N TYR A 195 -10.43 -12.37 -11.22
CA TYR A 195 -10.14 -10.96 -10.99
C TYR A 195 -11.41 -10.09 -11.01
N PHE A 196 -12.29 -10.28 -11.99
CA PHE A 196 -13.54 -9.51 -12.08
C PHE A 196 -14.51 -9.85 -10.94
N VAL A 197 -14.56 -11.11 -10.50
CA VAL A 197 -15.33 -11.48 -9.30
C VAL A 197 -14.75 -10.79 -8.07
N ALA A 198 -13.42 -10.81 -7.89
CA ALA A 198 -12.77 -10.17 -6.75
C ALA A 198 -13.05 -8.65 -6.72
N LEU A 199 -12.90 -7.96 -7.86
CA LEU A 199 -13.21 -6.52 -7.97
C LEU A 199 -14.66 -6.20 -7.57
N ASN A 200 -15.64 -6.96 -8.06
CA ASN A 200 -17.06 -6.74 -7.71
C ASN A 200 -17.40 -7.05 -6.23
N ASN A 201 -16.49 -7.71 -5.49
CA ASN A 201 -16.69 -8.08 -4.08
C ASN A 201 -15.69 -7.38 -3.14
N VAL A 202 -15.06 -6.29 -3.60
CA VAL A 202 -14.24 -5.43 -2.73
C VAL A 202 -15.11 -4.85 -1.62
N ALA A 203 -14.59 -4.89 -0.40
CA ALA A 203 -15.21 -4.31 0.79
C ALA A 203 -14.31 -3.23 1.42
N HIS A 204 -13.00 -3.43 1.38
CA HIS A 204 -12.02 -2.52 1.97
C HIS A 204 -10.83 -2.29 1.05
N TRP A 205 -10.14 -1.16 1.26
CA TRP A 205 -8.88 -0.88 0.59
C TRP A 205 -7.88 -0.23 1.54
N GLY A 206 -6.61 -0.28 1.17
CA GLY A 206 -5.54 0.37 1.89
C GLY A 206 -4.24 0.37 1.10
N TYR A 207 -3.17 0.77 1.77
CA TYR A 207 -1.83 0.73 1.20
C TYR A 207 -0.91 -0.18 2.00
N GLU A 208 -0.13 -0.99 1.28
CA GLU A 208 0.92 -1.85 1.81
C GLU A 208 2.25 -1.46 1.16
N PHE A 209 3.03 -0.62 1.83
CA PHE A 209 4.35 -0.17 1.38
C PHE A 209 4.39 0.34 -0.07
N GLY A 210 3.53 1.32 -0.39
CA GLY A 210 3.45 1.87 -1.75
C GLY A 210 2.59 1.08 -2.72
N LYS A 211 2.12 -0.11 -2.33
CA LYS A 211 1.20 -0.93 -3.11
C LYS A 211 -0.23 -0.64 -2.70
N LEU A 212 -1.15 -0.72 -3.65
CA LEU A 212 -2.58 -0.70 -3.38
C LEU A 212 -3.02 -2.11 -3.00
N ALA A 213 -3.74 -2.24 -1.89
CA ALA A 213 -4.38 -3.48 -1.47
C ALA A 213 -5.90 -3.31 -1.51
N LEU A 214 -6.60 -4.22 -2.18
CA LEU A 214 -8.06 -4.34 -2.14
C LEU A 214 -8.43 -5.65 -1.46
N TYR A 215 -9.17 -5.56 -0.36
CA TYR A 215 -9.66 -6.71 0.38
C TYR A 215 -11.08 -7.03 -0.09
N TYR A 216 -11.29 -8.28 -0.46
CA TYR A 216 -12.53 -8.77 -1.03
C TYR A 216 -12.93 -10.09 -0.38
N GLY A 217 -14.24 -10.34 -0.32
CA GLY A 217 -14.79 -11.52 0.32
C GLY A 217 -16.31 -11.49 0.37
N ASP A 218 -16.91 -12.57 0.87
CA ASP A 218 -18.36 -12.70 1.02
C ASP A 218 -18.88 -12.28 2.42
N GLY A 219 -18.03 -11.65 3.25
CA GLY A 219 -18.37 -11.11 4.57
C GLY A 219 -17.14 -10.93 5.48
N GLU A 220 -17.36 -10.59 6.76
CA GLU A 220 -16.33 -10.19 7.76
C GLU A 220 -15.19 -11.21 8.02
N ASN A 221 -15.17 -12.40 7.43
CA ASN A 221 -14.20 -13.47 7.78
C ASN A 221 -13.63 -14.25 6.58
N SER A 222 -13.68 -13.70 5.36
CA SER A 222 -13.15 -14.34 4.14
C SER A 222 -12.34 -13.36 3.29
N GLU A 223 -11.53 -12.53 3.94
CA GLU A 223 -10.77 -11.48 3.28
C GLU A 223 -9.60 -12.08 2.49
N ASN A 224 -9.82 -12.24 1.19
CA ASN A 224 -8.72 -12.37 0.24
C ASN A 224 -8.23 -10.98 -0.13
N ARG A 225 -7.02 -10.89 -0.67
CA ARG A 225 -6.40 -9.64 -1.05
C ARG A 225 -5.95 -9.65 -2.49
N LEU A 226 -6.35 -8.60 -3.22
CA LEU A 226 -5.70 -8.18 -4.45
C LEU A 226 -4.60 -7.19 -4.09
N LEU A 227 -3.37 -7.43 -4.55
CA LEU A 227 -2.25 -6.52 -4.34
C LEU A 227 -1.79 -5.96 -5.68
N PHE A 228 -1.52 -4.65 -5.73
CA PHE A 228 -1.10 -3.97 -6.95
C PHE A 228 0.12 -3.08 -6.76
N ALA A 229 1.04 -3.11 -7.72
CA ALA A 229 2.13 -2.15 -7.82
C ALA A 229 1.65 -0.87 -8.52
N PRO A 230 2.16 0.31 -8.14
CA PRO A 230 1.93 1.52 -8.93
C PRO A 230 2.54 1.34 -10.32
N GLN A 231 1.81 1.70 -11.36
CA GLN A 231 2.41 1.83 -12.68
C GLN A 231 3.25 3.09 -12.68
N SER A 232 4.56 2.94 -12.87
CA SER A 232 5.42 4.08 -13.11
C SER A 232 4.84 4.85 -14.31
N SER A 233 4.50 6.12 -14.14
CA SER A 233 4.30 6.98 -15.29
C SER A 233 5.63 6.97 -16.04
N LEU A 234 5.68 6.34 -17.22
CA LEU A 234 6.80 6.52 -18.14
C LEU A 234 6.75 7.98 -18.62
N SER A 235 7.21 8.91 -17.79
CA SER A 235 7.60 10.23 -18.25
C SER A 235 8.94 10.09 -18.96
N GLY A 236 8.88 9.83 -20.27
CA GLY A 236 10.00 10.06 -21.17
C GLY A 236 10.42 8.87 -22.04
N ALA A 237 9.83 8.79 -23.23
CA ALA A 237 10.52 8.27 -24.41
C ALA A 237 9.91 8.85 -25.70
N GLY A 238 10.48 9.97 -26.15
CA GLY A 238 10.73 10.28 -27.57
C GLY A 238 9.56 10.61 -28.49
N SER A 239 9.44 11.90 -28.83
CA SER A 239 9.75 12.45 -30.17
C SER A 239 9.75 13.97 -30.11
#